data_AF-A0A966U4Y1-F1
#
_entry.id   AF-A0A966U4Y1-F1
#
_cell.length_a   1.000
_cell.length_b   1.000
_cell.length_c   1.000
_cell.angle_alpha   90.00
_cell.angle_beta   90.00
_cell.angle_gamma   90.00
#
_symmetry.space_group_name_H-M   'P 1'
#
loop_
_entity.id
_entity.type
_entity.pdbx_description
1 polymer ?
#
loop_
_entity_poly.entity_id
_entity_poly.type
_entity_poly.pdbx_seq_one_letter_code
_entity_poly.pdbx_strand_id
1 'polypeptide(L)'
;MEFLLIRHAEPEWVKDGLSIVNPPLTKRGFEQAERLGERLAEEHLDHVYVSPLLRTRQTAAPLLAKQSRPEVIEPFLEEIREPAWHGAPSEVTIKAYRQELKRNAADRWHGLEGGEPVRDFVARIHAGATEFLANRGIHRIEGELPLWHIEN
;
A
#
# COMPACT_ATOMS: atom_id res chain seq x y z
N MET A 1 20.66 -3.44 -6.36
CA MET A 1 19.22 -3.13 -6.42
C MET A 1 18.87 -2.32 -5.19
N GLU A 2 18.11 -1.25 -5.37
CA GLU A 2 17.62 -0.38 -4.29
C GLU A 2 16.09 -0.31 -4.38
N PHE A 3 15.43 -0.30 -3.22
CA PHE A 3 13.98 -0.12 -3.14
C PHE A 3 13.66 1.13 -2.34
N LEU A 4 12.94 2.06 -2.96
CA LEU A 4 12.34 3.20 -2.28
C LEU A 4 10.87 2.90 -1.97
N LEU A 5 10.56 2.63 -0.69
CA LEU A 5 9.20 2.35 -0.24
C LEU A 5 8.55 3.62 0.29
N ILE A 6 7.45 4.03 -0.35
CA ILE A 6 6.72 5.25 0.01
C ILE A 6 5.30 4.86 0.39
N ARG A 7 4.89 5.25 1.61
CA ARG A 7 3.48 5.17 2.01
C ARG A 7 2.71 6.32 1.35
N HIS A 8 1.47 6.05 0.95
CA HIS A 8 0.56 7.10 0.46
C HIS A 8 0.49 8.29 1.44
N ALA A 9 0.28 9.48 0.89
CA ALA A 9 0.01 10.70 1.65
C ALA A 9 -1.32 10.60 2.42
N GLU A 10 -1.60 11.59 3.27
CA GLU A 10 -2.76 11.60 4.16
C GLU A 10 -4.09 11.43 3.39
N PRO A 11 -4.81 10.32 3.61
CA PRO A 11 -6.09 10.09 2.96
C PRO A 11 -7.28 10.59 3.80
N GLU A 12 -8.38 10.91 3.13
CA GLU A 12 -9.65 11.33 3.74
C GLU A 12 -10.47 10.09 4.18
N TRP A 13 -10.02 9.39 5.23
CA TRP A 13 -10.66 8.16 5.72
C TRP A 13 -12.13 8.32 6.13
N VAL A 14 -12.57 9.55 6.42
CA VAL A 14 -13.92 9.86 6.89
C VAL A 14 -14.47 11.04 6.11
N LYS A 15 -15.68 10.89 5.57
CA LYS A 15 -16.45 11.96 4.93
C LYS A 15 -17.88 11.91 5.43
N ASP A 16 -18.42 13.07 5.83
CA ASP A 16 -19.78 13.20 6.37
C ASP A 16 -20.07 12.21 7.52
N GLY A 17 -19.04 11.93 8.34
CA GLY A 17 -19.12 10.99 9.47
C GLY A 17 -19.01 9.50 9.09
N LEU A 18 -18.90 9.17 7.80
CA LEU A 18 -18.83 7.81 7.28
C LEU A 18 -17.41 7.43 6.85
N SER A 19 -17.02 6.19 7.11
CA SER A 19 -15.73 5.64 6.68
C SER A 19 -15.70 5.34 5.19
N ILE A 20 -14.55 5.62 4.56
CA ILE A 20 -14.29 5.32 3.15
C ILE A 20 -13.08 4.40 3.06
N VAL A 21 -13.23 3.24 2.41
CA VAL A 21 -12.16 2.23 2.22
C VAL A 21 -11.12 2.65 1.17
N ASN A 22 -11.56 3.26 0.08
CA ASN A 22 -10.69 3.80 -0.97
C ASN A 22 -10.83 5.32 -1.12
N PRO A 23 -10.45 6.09 -0.08
CA PRO A 23 -10.63 7.53 -0.06
C PRO A 23 -9.66 8.26 -1.00
N PRO A 24 -10.01 9.49 -1.41
CA PRO A 24 -9.03 10.41 -1.97
C PRO A 24 -8.07 10.91 -0.88
N LEU A 25 -7.07 11.69 -1.29
CA LEU A 25 -6.23 12.47 -0.38
C LEU A 25 -6.99 13.64 0.24
N THR A 26 -6.63 14.02 1.46
CA THR A 26 -7.03 15.31 2.05
C THR A 26 -6.31 16.46 1.34
N LYS A 27 -6.70 17.72 1.61
CA LYS A 27 -5.92 18.89 1.17
C LYS A 27 -4.44 18.79 1.57
N ARG A 28 -4.17 18.42 2.82
CA ARG A 28 -2.81 18.20 3.33
C ARG A 28 -2.13 17.01 2.64
N GLY A 29 -2.87 15.97 2.31
CA GLY A 29 -2.38 14.84 1.52
C GLY A 29 -1.89 15.26 0.13
N PHE A 30 -2.62 16.13 -0.56
CA PHE A 30 -2.16 16.70 -1.83
C PHE A 30 -0.89 17.56 -1.67
N GLU A 31 -0.81 18.37 -0.60
CA GLU A 31 0.42 19.14 -0.30
C GLU A 31 1.63 18.23 -0.02
N GLN A 32 1.42 17.08 0.65
CA GLN A 32 2.46 16.07 0.87
C GLN A 32 2.89 15.40 -0.44
N ALA A 33 1.94 15.06 -1.30
CA ALA A 33 2.20 14.45 -2.60
C ALA A 33 3.02 15.39 -3.51
N GLU A 34 2.71 16.68 -3.52
CA GLU A 34 3.48 17.66 -4.29
C GLU A 34 4.92 17.76 -3.80
N ARG A 35 5.13 17.88 -2.49
CA ARG A 35 6.48 17.93 -1.88
C ARG A 35 7.28 16.66 -2.14
N LEU A 36 6.62 15.50 -2.14
CA LEU A 36 7.24 14.24 -2.51
C LEU A 36 7.70 14.28 -3.98
N GLY A 37 6.82 14.73 -4.88
CA GLY A 37 7.15 14.90 -6.30
C GLY A 37 8.32 15.84 -6.52
N GLU A 38 8.35 16.99 -5.83
CA GLU A 38 9.47 17.93 -5.87
C GLU A 38 10.78 17.30 -5.36
N ARG A 39 10.72 16.59 -4.22
CA ARG A 39 11.90 15.97 -3.60
C ARG A 39 12.53 14.89 -4.49
N LEU A 40 11.72 14.17 -5.25
CA LEU A 40 12.15 13.04 -6.07
C LEU A 40 12.24 13.37 -7.57
N ALA A 41 11.98 14.62 -7.98
CA ALA A 41 11.93 15.02 -9.38
C ALA A 41 13.23 14.68 -10.14
N GLU A 42 14.38 14.96 -9.52
CA GLU A 42 15.71 14.77 -10.08
C GLU A 42 16.34 13.41 -9.73
N GLU A 43 15.65 12.60 -8.90
CA GLU A 43 16.16 11.27 -8.53
C GLU A 43 15.97 10.30 -9.70
N HIS A 44 17.01 9.53 -10.01
CA HIS A 44 16.93 8.52 -11.05
C HIS A 44 16.15 7.30 -10.55
N LEU A 45 14.95 7.08 -11.10
CA LEU A 45 14.10 5.94 -10.79
C LEU A 45 13.83 5.11 -12.05
N ASP A 46 14.44 3.93 -12.14
CA ASP A 46 14.22 3.01 -13.26
C ASP A 46 12.73 2.66 -13.41
N HIS A 47 12.09 2.36 -12.27
CA HIS A 47 10.69 1.95 -12.20
C HIS A 47 9.96 2.61 -11.02
N VAL A 48 8.71 3.00 -11.24
CA VAL A 48 7.79 3.45 -10.19
C VAL A 48 6.49 2.70 -10.37
N TYR A 49 6.05 2.04 -9.29
CA TYR A 49 4.85 1.24 -9.24
C TYR A 49 3.92 1.79 -8.17
N VAL A 50 2.62 1.67 -8.41
CA VAL A 50 1.60 2.13 -7.45
C VAL A 50 0.59 1.02 -7.14
N SER A 51 0.12 1.04 -5.90
CA SER A 51 -1.08 0.30 -5.50
C SER A 51 -2.30 0.75 -6.32
N PRO A 52 -3.29 -0.11 -6.57
CA PRO A 52 -4.52 0.27 -7.28
C PRO A 52 -5.37 1.32 -6.54
N LEU A 53 -5.09 1.56 -5.25
CA LEU A 53 -5.88 2.44 -4.40
C LEU A 53 -5.67 3.92 -4.73
N LEU A 54 -6.77 4.69 -4.75
CA LEU A 54 -6.84 6.06 -5.23
C LEU A 54 -5.84 6.97 -4.51
N ARG A 55 -5.77 6.89 -3.18
CA ARG A 55 -4.81 7.64 -2.36
C ARG A 55 -3.35 7.43 -2.78
N THR A 56 -2.98 6.21 -3.17
CA THR A 56 -1.60 5.88 -3.59
C THR A 56 -1.32 6.46 -4.97
N ARG A 57 -2.28 6.32 -5.89
CA ARG A 57 -2.23 6.90 -7.24
C ARG A 57 -2.12 8.42 -7.20
N GLN A 58 -2.94 9.07 -6.38
CA GLN A 58 -2.89 10.52 -6.15
C GLN A 58 -1.58 10.97 -5.49
N THR A 59 -0.99 10.14 -4.63
CA THR A 59 0.32 10.44 -4.01
C THR A 59 1.44 10.44 -5.06
N ALA A 60 1.42 9.49 -5.99
CA ALA A 60 2.44 9.35 -7.02
C ALA A 60 2.27 10.33 -8.19
N ALA A 61 1.06 10.82 -8.44
CA ALA A 61 0.75 11.63 -9.61
C ALA A 61 1.68 12.85 -9.82
N PRO A 62 2.04 13.65 -8.80
CA PRO A 62 2.99 14.76 -8.98
C PRO A 62 4.39 14.30 -9.42
N LEU A 63 4.91 13.22 -8.84
CA LEU A 63 6.20 12.63 -9.23
C LEU A 63 6.16 12.14 -10.68
N LEU A 64 5.14 11.37 -11.04
CA LEU A 64 4.97 10.82 -12.38
C LEU A 64 4.88 11.93 -13.43
N ALA A 65 4.14 13.01 -13.13
CA ALA A 65 4.05 14.17 -14.01
C ALA A 65 5.41 14.87 -14.20
N LYS A 66 6.15 15.12 -13.11
CA LYS A 66 7.47 15.79 -13.18
C LYS A 66 8.50 14.95 -13.95
N GLN A 67 8.46 13.62 -13.80
CA GLN A 67 9.35 12.72 -14.56
C GLN A 67 8.81 12.36 -15.95
N SER A 68 7.64 12.86 -16.36
CA SER A 68 6.98 12.52 -17.63
C SER A 68 6.77 11.02 -17.83
N ARG A 69 6.33 10.32 -16.76
CA ARG A 69 6.18 8.86 -16.75
C ARG A 69 4.72 8.44 -16.66
N PRO A 70 4.34 7.33 -17.32
CA PRO A 70 3.02 6.76 -17.16
C PRO A 70 2.85 6.14 -15.78
N GLU A 71 1.60 6.05 -15.32
CA GLU A 71 1.26 5.27 -14.14
C GLU A 71 1.35 3.77 -14.44
N VAL A 72 2.03 3.02 -13.58
CA VAL A 72 2.09 1.55 -13.64
C VAL A 72 1.53 0.98 -12.35
N ILE A 73 0.38 0.32 -12.45
CA ILE A 73 -0.32 -0.25 -11.29
C ILE A 73 0.16 -1.69 -11.08
N GLU A 74 0.57 -2.00 -9.85
CA GLU A 74 0.91 -3.36 -9.43
C GLU A 74 -0.14 -3.86 -8.41
N PRO A 75 -1.04 -4.78 -8.82
CA PRO A 75 -2.19 -5.17 -7.99
C PRO A 75 -1.82 -5.74 -6.61
N PHE A 76 -0.69 -6.43 -6.51
CA PHE A 76 -0.27 -7.02 -5.24
C PHE A 76 0.09 -5.97 -4.17
N LEU A 77 0.31 -4.70 -4.54
CA LEU A 77 0.55 -3.59 -3.60
C LEU A 77 -0.74 -3.07 -2.95
N GLU A 78 -1.91 -3.68 -3.21
CA GLU A 78 -3.16 -3.32 -2.55
C GLU A 78 -3.07 -3.51 -1.03
N GLU A 79 -3.50 -2.51 -0.26
CA GLU A 79 -3.60 -2.60 1.20
C GLU A 79 -4.60 -3.68 1.64
N ILE A 80 -4.53 -4.12 2.90
CA ILE A 80 -5.50 -5.05 3.48
C ILE A 80 -6.95 -4.58 3.22
N ARG A 81 -7.82 -5.52 2.84
CA ARG A 81 -9.19 -5.22 2.41
C ARG A 81 -10.16 -5.24 3.58
N GLU A 82 -10.89 -4.14 3.74
CA GLU A 82 -11.91 -3.97 4.80
C GLU A 82 -13.26 -3.54 4.21
N PRO A 83 -13.88 -4.35 3.33
CA PRO A 83 -15.07 -3.92 2.56
C PRO A 83 -16.24 -3.53 3.46
N ALA A 84 -16.39 -4.18 4.62
CA ALA A 84 -17.44 -3.92 5.59
C ALA A 84 -17.40 -2.50 6.19
N TRP A 85 -16.28 -1.78 6.04
CA TRP A 85 -16.13 -0.43 6.60
C TRP A 85 -16.66 0.67 5.69
N HIS A 86 -16.85 0.41 4.39
CA HIS A 86 -17.30 1.45 3.48
C HIS A 86 -18.72 1.88 3.82
N GLY A 87 -18.92 3.16 4.11
CA GLY A 87 -20.22 3.71 4.50
C GLY A 87 -20.61 3.42 5.96
N ALA A 88 -19.77 2.72 6.74
CA ALA A 88 -20.02 2.53 8.17
C ALA A 88 -19.75 3.83 8.94
N PRO A 89 -20.47 4.11 10.04
CA PRO A 89 -20.17 5.25 10.90
C PRO A 89 -18.72 5.20 11.40
N SER A 90 -17.98 6.30 11.23
CA SER A 90 -16.55 6.36 11.57
C SER A 90 -16.25 6.04 13.03
N GLU A 91 -17.16 6.37 13.95
CA GLU A 91 -17.01 6.01 15.35
C GLU A 91 -16.96 4.50 15.58
N VAL A 92 -17.73 3.73 14.81
CA VAL A 92 -17.79 2.27 14.88
C VAL A 92 -16.49 1.66 14.35
N THR A 93 -16.04 2.10 13.18
CA THR A 93 -14.81 1.58 12.54
C THR A 93 -13.56 1.96 13.34
N ILE A 94 -13.47 3.20 13.85
CA ILE A 94 -12.37 3.65 14.72
C ILE A 94 -12.35 2.84 16.03
N LYS A 95 -13.52 2.57 16.62
CA LYS A 95 -13.61 1.75 17.84
C LYS A 95 -13.15 0.31 17.57
N ALA A 96 -13.61 -0.30 16.47
CA ALA A 96 -13.20 -1.64 16.06
C ALA A 96 -11.68 -1.71 15.84
N TYR A 97 -11.11 -0.75 15.11
CA TYR A 97 -9.67 -0.67 14.90
C TYR A 97 -8.88 -0.55 16.20
N ARG A 98 -9.32 0.31 17.13
CA ARG A 98 -8.66 0.46 18.45
C ARG A 98 -8.76 -0.81 19.30
N GLN A 99 -9.82 -1.59 19.15
CA GLN A 99 -9.96 -2.88 19.83
C GLN A 99 -9.02 -3.92 19.23
N GLU A 100 -8.88 -3.94 17.90
CA GLU A 100 -7.95 -4.81 17.19
C GLU A 100 -6.50 -4.62 17.65
N LEU A 101 -6.06 -3.36 17.79
CA LEU A 101 -4.72 -3.04 18.26
C LEU A 101 -4.40 -3.51 19.68
N LYS A 102 -5.44 -3.81 20.48
CA LYS A 102 -5.30 -4.33 21.85
C LYS A 102 -5.24 -5.86 21.90
N ARG A 103 -5.58 -6.55 20.81
CA ARG A 103 -5.50 -8.01 20.73
C ARG A 103 -4.03 -8.46 20.77
N ASN A 104 -3.79 -9.66 21.28
CA ASN A 104 -2.45 -10.23 21.24
C ASN A 104 -2.02 -10.52 19.78
N ALA A 105 -0.73 -10.73 19.57
CA ALA A 105 -0.19 -10.89 18.23
C ALA A 105 -0.80 -12.06 17.44
N ALA A 106 -1.13 -13.19 18.11
CA ALA A 106 -1.74 -14.34 17.45
C ALA A 106 -3.17 -14.05 16.99
N ASP A 107 -3.95 -13.35 17.81
CA ASP A 107 -5.33 -13.00 17.47
C ASP A 107 -5.38 -11.98 16.32
N ARG A 108 -4.42 -11.05 16.26
CA ARG A 108 -4.33 -10.06 15.17
C ARG A 108 -4.13 -10.68 13.79
N TRP A 109 -3.62 -11.92 13.68
CA TRP A 109 -3.52 -12.62 12.40
C TRP A 109 -4.90 -12.96 11.79
N HIS A 110 -5.96 -13.00 12.59
CA HIS A 110 -7.32 -13.22 12.12
C HIS A 110 -7.95 -11.97 11.49
N GLY A 111 -7.41 -10.79 11.75
CA GLY A 111 -7.97 -9.52 11.28
C GLY A 111 -9.31 -9.18 11.92
N LEU A 112 -10.01 -8.26 11.26
CA LEU A 112 -11.32 -7.77 11.67
C LEU A 112 -12.44 -8.67 11.14
N GLU A 113 -13.55 -8.72 11.87
CA GLU A 113 -14.74 -9.44 11.41
C GLU A 113 -15.30 -8.77 10.13
N GLY A 114 -15.50 -9.55 9.07
CA GLY A 114 -15.91 -9.04 7.75
C GLY A 114 -14.79 -8.40 6.92
N GLY A 115 -13.56 -8.40 7.44
CA GLY A 115 -12.33 -7.97 6.76
C GLY A 115 -11.54 -9.14 6.18
N GLU A 116 -10.49 -8.80 5.42
CA GLU A 116 -9.44 -9.73 5.03
C GLU A 116 -8.61 -10.11 6.27
N PRO A 117 -8.42 -11.42 6.57
CA PRO A 117 -7.50 -11.82 7.62
C PRO A 117 -6.08 -11.35 7.30
N VAL A 118 -5.35 -10.88 8.32
CA VAL A 118 -3.95 -10.44 8.15
C VAL A 118 -3.08 -11.57 7.58
N ARG A 119 -3.41 -12.84 7.87
CA ARG A 119 -2.72 -13.99 7.25
C ARG A 119 -2.85 -14.06 5.74
N ASP A 120 -4.04 -13.81 5.25
CA ASP A 120 -4.34 -13.91 3.83
C ASP A 120 -3.74 -12.70 3.10
N PHE A 121 -3.78 -11.52 3.75
CA PHE A 121 -3.05 -10.34 3.32
C PHE A 121 -1.55 -10.60 3.16
N VAL A 122 -0.87 -11.09 4.21
CA VAL A 122 0.56 -11.38 4.15
C VAL A 122 0.87 -12.44 3.08
N ALA A 123 0.06 -13.49 2.98
CA ALA A 123 0.23 -14.53 1.97
C ALA A 123 0.15 -13.98 0.54
N ARG A 124 -0.82 -13.11 0.23
CA ARG A 124 -0.93 -12.51 -1.11
C ARG A 124 0.17 -11.50 -1.41
N ILE A 125 0.64 -10.73 -0.42
CA ILE A 125 1.80 -9.82 -0.60
C ILE A 125 3.04 -10.65 -0.94
N HIS A 126 3.29 -11.73 -0.20
CA HIS A 126 4.43 -12.60 -0.46
C HIS A 126 4.35 -13.28 -1.82
N ALA A 127 3.19 -13.82 -2.19
CA ALA A 127 2.98 -14.45 -3.50
C ALA A 127 3.22 -13.44 -4.64
N GLY A 128 2.57 -12.27 -4.57
CA GLY A 128 2.70 -11.25 -5.60
C GLY A 128 4.11 -10.66 -5.70
N ALA A 129 4.78 -10.40 -4.58
CA ALA A 129 6.16 -9.92 -4.59
C ALA A 129 7.13 -10.98 -5.16
N THR A 130 6.92 -12.26 -4.82
CA THR A 130 7.74 -13.36 -5.35
C THR A 130 7.59 -13.47 -6.86
N GLU A 131 6.37 -13.45 -7.37
CA GLU A 131 6.10 -13.48 -8.81
C GLU A 131 6.65 -12.23 -9.51
N PHE A 132 6.44 -11.05 -8.94
CA PHE A 132 6.92 -9.78 -9.48
C PHE A 132 8.45 -9.76 -9.65
N LEU A 133 9.18 -10.28 -8.66
CA LEU A 133 10.64 -10.38 -8.68
C LEU A 133 11.11 -11.49 -9.63
N ALA A 134 10.47 -12.65 -9.62
CA ALA A 134 10.81 -13.77 -10.50
C ALA A 134 10.68 -13.39 -11.98
N ASN A 135 9.65 -12.62 -12.34
CA ASN A 135 9.47 -12.09 -13.71
C ASN A 135 10.56 -11.08 -14.14
N ARG A 136 11.47 -10.72 -13.23
CA ARG A 136 12.62 -9.83 -13.45
C ARG A 136 13.96 -10.54 -13.19
N GLY A 137 13.97 -11.89 -13.23
CA GLY A 137 15.18 -12.69 -13.02
C GLY A 137 15.66 -12.70 -11.57
N ILE A 138 14.81 -12.29 -10.61
CA ILE A 138 15.15 -12.24 -9.18
C ILE A 138 14.41 -13.36 -8.47
N HIS A 139 15.14 -14.44 -8.15
CA HIS A 139 14.56 -15.67 -7.60
C HIS A 139 15.03 -15.90 -6.18
N ARG A 140 14.11 -16.28 -5.30
CA ARG A 140 14.48 -16.69 -3.95
C ARG A 140 15.19 -18.05 -4.01
N ILE A 141 16.34 -18.16 -3.34
CA ILE A 141 17.06 -19.42 -3.21
C ILE A 141 16.40 -20.22 -2.09
N GLU A 142 16.11 -21.50 -2.34
CA GLU A 142 15.64 -22.40 -1.29
C GLU A 142 16.73 -22.64 -0.25
N GLY A 143 16.42 -22.36 1.01
CA GLY A 143 17.36 -22.51 2.13
C GLY A 143 16.89 -21.76 3.37
N GLU A 144 17.63 -21.93 4.47
CA GLU A 144 17.32 -21.26 5.75
C GLU A 144 17.58 -19.75 5.69
N LEU A 145 18.52 -19.31 4.85
CA LEU A 145 18.87 -17.90 4.69
C LEU A 145 17.98 -17.22 3.64
N PRO A 146 17.59 -15.95 3.82
CA PRO A 146 16.77 -15.20 2.87
C PRO A 146 17.63 -14.70 1.68
N LEU A 147 18.28 -15.62 0.98
CA LEU A 147 19.14 -15.31 -0.17
C LEU A 147 18.32 -15.26 -1.46
N TRP A 148 18.74 -14.37 -2.37
CA TRP A 148 18.13 -14.19 -3.69
C TRP A 148 19.20 -14.30 -4.77
N HIS A 149 18.87 -14.99 -5.84
CA HIS A 149 19.64 -15.03 -7.08
C HIS A 149 19.13 -13.93 -8.00
N ILE A 150 20.05 -13.19 -8.62
CA ILE A 150 19.76 -12.15 -9.60
C ILE A 150 20.44 -12.58 -10.89
N GLU A 151 19.66 -12.82 -11.93
CA GLU A 151 20.18 -13.10 -13.27
C GLU A 151 20.86 -11.84 -13.82
N ASN A 152 22.05 -12.01 -14.41
CA ASN A 152 22.87 -10.93 -14.97
C ASN A 152 22.40 -10.50 -16.37
#